data_AF-A0A9D4GAC0-F1
#
_entry.id   AF-A0A9D4GAC0-F1
#
_cell.length_a   1.000
_cell.length_b   1.000
_cell.length_c   1.000
_cell.angle_alpha   90.00
_cell.angle_beta   90.00
_cell.angle_gamma   90.00
#
_symmetry.space_group_name_H-M   'P 1'
#
loop_
_entity.id
_entity.type
_entity.pdbx_description
1 polymer ?
#
loop_
_entity_poly.entity_id
_entity_poly.type
_entity_poly.pdbx_seq_one_letter_code
_entity_poly.pdbx_strand_id
1 'polypeptide(L)'
;MAAKITLLHRGFVPNYPETLAINPRMFIEIFPYHLIVDKDFKIEQSGIKIQTLMPSIRSRQSLLTDYFLIRYPNCVDLTYTNIERFICCPFVLECRKENMKREWVDRPSLQLKGNI
;
A
#
# COMPACT_ATOMS: atom_id res chain seq x y z
N MET A 1 -17.27 50.07 -3.86
CA MET A 1 -17.33 48.88 -2.98
C MET A 1 -16.71 47.71 -3.71
N ALA A 2 -15.49 47.31 -3.34
CA ALA A 2 -14.82 46.16 -3.94
C ALA A 2 -15.36 44.88 -3.29
N ALA A 3 -15.84 43.94 -4.10
CA ALA A 3 -16.29 42.64 -3.64
C ALA A 3 -15.12 41.93 -2.95
N LYS A 4 -15.35 41.47 -1.71
CA LYS A 4 -14.52 40.43 -1.07
C LYS A 4 -14.59 39.21 -1.98
N ILE A 5 -13.62 39.06 -2.88
CA ILE A 5 -13.39 37.81 -3.60
C ILE A 5 -12.99 36.79 -2.53
N THR A 6 -13.97 35.98 -2.15
CA THR A 6 -13.86 34.91 -1.17
C THR A 6 -12.71 34.00 -1.59
N LEU A 7 -11.82 33.68 -0.64
CA LEU A 7 -10.60 32.87 -0.79
C LEU A 7 -10.83 31.49 -1.45
N LEU A 8 -12.09 31.10 -1.68
CA LEU A 8 -12.53 29.82 -2.23
C LEU A 8 -12.39 29.70 -3.76
N HIS A 9 -12.01 30.77 -4.47
CA HIS A 9 -11.94 30.76 -5.95
C HIS A 9 -10.55 30.47 -6.54
N ARG A 10 -9.53 30.26 -5.69
CA ARG A 10 -8.21 29.78 -6.09
C ARG A 10 -8.20 28.28 -5.83
N GLY A 11 -8.12 27.46 -6.88
CA GLY A 11 -8.16 26.00 -6.77
C GLY A 11 -7.18 25.43 -5.73
N PHE A 12 -7.38 24.17 -5.34
CA PHE A 12 -6.56 23.52 -4.33
C PHE A 12 -5.07 23.57 -4.69
N VAL A 13 -4.26 24.13 -3.77
CA VAL A 13 -2.80 24.06 -3.83
C VAL A 13 -2.34 23.27 -2.60
N PRO A 14 -1.80 22.05 -2.78
CA PRO A 14 -1.27 21.27 -1.67
C PRO A 14 -0.05 21.97 -1.05
N ASN A 15 0.06 21.89 0.28
CA ASN A 15 1.24 22.34 1.01
C ASN A 15 2.22 21.17 1.15
N TYR A 16 3.34 21.22 0.44
CA TYR A 16 4.40 20.22 0.52
C TYR A 16 5.53 20.74 1.42
N PRO A 17 5.88 20.02 2.51
CA PRO A 17 6.99 20.43 3.36
C PRO A 17 8.33 20.25 2.64
N GLU A 18 9.31 21.11 2.93
CA GLU A 18 10.67 21.01 2.37
C GLU A 18 11.42 19.77 2.86
N THR A 19 11.06 19.26 4.04
CA THR A 19 11.63 18.05 4.63
C THR A 19 10.53 17.16 5.20
N LEU A 20 10.70 15.85 5.06
CA LEU A 20 9.81 14.88 5.67
C LEU A 20 10.30 14.62 7.11
N ALA A 21 9.45 14.85 8.11
CA ALA A 21 9.77 14.57 9.52
C ALA A 21 9.85 13.05 9.83
N ILE A 22 9.68 12.19 8.83
CA ILE A 22 9.60 10.74 8.96
C ILE A 22 10.79 10.14 8.19
N ASN A 23 11.70 9.48 8.92
CA ASN A 23 12.77 8.70 8.29
C ASN A 23 12.27 7.29 7.89
N PRO A 24 13.00 6.54 7.04
CA PRO A 24 12.54 5.25 6.54
C PRO A 24 12.19 4.22 7.63
N ARG A 25 12.96 4.17 8.73
CA ARG A 25 12.66 3.28 9.86
C ARG A 25 11.31 3.65 10.49
N MET A 26 11.12 4.94 10.74
CA MET A 26 9.91 5.47 11.35
C MET A 26 8.69 5.19 10.47
N PHE A 27 8.81 5.30 9.14
CA PHE A 27 7.73 4.98 8.21
C PHE A 27 7.31 3.49 8.32
N ILE A 28 8.26 2.57 8.42
CA ILE A 28 7.99 1.13 8.57
C ILE A 28 7.23 0.80 9.85
N GLU A 29 7.53 1.53 10.92
CA GLU A 29 6.91 1.36 12.24
C GLU A 29 5.52 2.04 12.31
N ILE A 30 5.38 3.24 11.76
CA ILE A 30 4.14 4.04 11.78
C ILE A 30 3.07 3.46 10.84
N PHE A 31 3.46 2.91 9.70
CA PHE A 31 2.54 2.28 8.75
C PHE A 31 2.72 0.76 8.75
N PRO A 32 2.24 0.04 9.78
CA PRO A 32 2.58 -1.37 9.99
C PRO A 32 2.11 -2.33 8.87
N TYR A 33 1.17 -1.91 8.04
CA TYR A 33 0.54 -2.70 6.97
C TYR A 33 0.73 -2.11 5.56
N HIS A 34 1.73 -1.26 5.34
CA HIS A 34 2.01 -0.71 4.00
C HIS A 34 2.83 -1.68 3.13
N LEU A 35 2.76 -1.47 1.82
CA LEU A 35 3.60 -2.11 0.81
C LEU A 35 4.08 -1.02 -0.16
N ILE A 36 5.36 -1.02 -0.50
CA ILE A 36 5.93 -0.23 -1.60
C ILE A 36 6.43 -1.23 -2.62
N VAL A 37 5.97 -1.07 -3.85
CA VAL A 37 6.33 -1.92 -4.99
C VAL A 37 6.82 -1.08 -6.15
N ASP A 38 7.73 -1.64 -6.94
CA ASP A 38 8.09 -1.04 -8.22
C ASP A 38 7.04 -1.33 -9.31
N LYS A 39 7.28 -0.83 -10.52
CA LYS A 39 6.42 -1.03 -11.69
C LYS A 39 6.25 -2.51 -12.11
N ASP A 40 7.18 -3.37 -11.70
CA ASP A 40 7.21 -4.80 -12.00
C ASP A 40 6.64 -5.62 -10.82
N PHE A 41 5.99 -4.94 -9.85
CA PHE A 41 5.40 -5.50 -8.64
C PHE A 41 6.40 -6.17 -7.70
N LYS A 42 7.67 -5.80 -7.80
CA LYS A 42 8.68 -6.22 -6.84
C LYS A 42 8.51 -5.43 -5.56
N ILE A 43 8.52 -6.12 -4.43
CA ILE A 43 8.38 -5.50 -3.11
C ILE A 43 9.70 -4.84 -2.72
N GLU A 44 9.69 -3.51 -2.66
CA GLU A 44 10.83 -2.70 -2.20
C GLU A 44 10.78 -2.46 -0.68
N GLN A 45 9.57 -2.32 -0.14
CA GLN A 45 9.36 -2.03 1.28
C GLN A 45 8.05 -2.63 1.78
N SER A 46 8.01 -3.02 3.06
CA SER A 46 6.79 -3.45 3.73
C SER A 46 6.75 -3.00 5.19
N GLY A 47 5.55 -2.85 5.75
CA GLY A 47 5.36 -2.46 7.14
C GLY A 47 5.77 -3.53 8.15
N ILE A 48 6.07 -3.12 9.39
CA ILE A 48 6.63 -4.02 10.41
C ILE A 48 5.72 -5.21 10.75
N LYS A 49 4.39 -5.05 10.69
CA LYS A 49 3.45 -6.15 10.97
C LYS A 49 3.40 -7.14 9.82
N ILE A 50 3.47 -6.68 8.57
CA ILE A 50 3.60 -7.55 7.40
C ILE A 50 4.90 -8.36 7.48
N GLN A 51 6.04 -7.70 7.74
CA GLN A 51 7.33 -8.39 7.90
C GLN A 51 7.31 -9.41 9.04
N THR A 52 6.64 -9.08 10.15
CA THR A 52 6.50 -9.98 11.29
C THR A 52 5.65 -11.20 10.94
N LEU A 53 4.63 -11.03 10.12
CA LEU A 53 3.68 -12.07 9.74
C LEU A 53 4.18 -12.98 8.61
N MET A 54 4.95 -12.41 7.68
CA MET A 54 5.52 -13.10 6.51
C MET A 54 7.02 -12.76 6.39
N PRO A 55 7.91 -13.39 7.18
CA PRO A 55 9.31 -12.97 7.28
C PRO A 55 10.10 -13.03 5.97
N SER A 56 9.73 -13.92 5.05
CA SER A 56 10.38 -14.10 3.75
C SER A 56 10.15 -12.93 2.80
N ILE A 57 9.12 -12.10 3.04
CA ILE A 57 8.77 -10.94 2.19
C ILE A 57 9.93 -9.94 2.05
N ARG A 58 10.84 -9.92 3.03
CA ARG A 58 12.03 -9.05 3.05
C ARG A 58 13.12 -9.48 2.06
N SER A 59 12.94 -10.57 1.33
CA SER A 59 13.86 -11.01 0.28
C SER A 59 13.91 -10.00 -0.87
N ARG A 60 15.09 -9.81 -1.48
CA ARG A 60 15.32 -8.87 -2.58
C ARG A 60 14.64 -9.24 -3.90
N GLN A 61 13.89 -10.34 -3.95
CA GLN A 61 13.25 -10.86 -5.16
C GLN A 61 11.76 -11.17 -4.94
N SER A 62 11.19 -10.74 -3.82
CA SER A 62 9.78 -10.95 -3.51
C SER A 62 8.88 -10.20 -4.48
N LEU A 63 8.00 -10.90 -5.21
CA LEU A 63 6.95 -10.29 -6.00
C LEU A 63 5.67 -10.16 -5.17
N LEU A 64 4.84 -9.15 -5.45
CA LEU A 64 3.57 -8.96 -4.75
C LEU A 64 2.67 -10.20 -4.86
N THR A 65 2.65 -10.84 -6.03
CA THR A 65 1.84 -12.03 -6.32
C THR A 65 2.25 -13.27 -5.53
N ASP A 66 3.50 -13.33 -5.06
CA ASP A 66 3.99 -14.45 -4.25
C ASP A 66 3.36 -14.43 -2.86
N TYR A 67 2.98 -13.25 -2.37
CA TYR A 67 2.50 -13.03 -1.00
C TYR A 67 1.03 -12.64 -0.91
N PHE A 68 0.46 -12.09 -1.98
CA PHE A 68 -0.89 -11.53 -1.97
C PHE A 68 -1.73 -11.96 -3.16
N LEU A 69 -3.04 -12.04 -2.93
CA LEU A 69 -4.09 -12.18 -3.93
C LEU A 69 -4.91 -10.90 -3.97
N ILE A 70 -5.14 -10.32 -5.14
CA ILE A 70 -6.09 -9.20 -5.27
C ILE A 70 -7.50 -9.78 -5.14
N ARG A 71 -8.28 -9.22 -4.20
CA ARG A 71 -9.70 -9.51 -3.99
C ARG A 71 -10.62 -8.39 -4.42
N TYR A 72 -10.09 -7.19 -4.62
CA TYR A 72 -10.85 -6.09 -5.20
C TYR A 72 -9.88 -5.05 -5.76
N PRO A 73 -10.13 -4.51 -6.97
CA PRO A 73 -11.21 -4.83 -7.91
C PRO A 73 -11.16 -6.28 -8.46
N ASN A 74 -12.32 -6.94 -8.57
CA ASN A 74 -12.43 -8.39 -8.89
C ASN A 74 -12.04 -8.78 -10.33
N CYS A 75 -11.84 -7.82 -11.23
CA CYS A 75 -11.76 -8.03 -12.69
C CYS A 75 -10.46 -7.49 -13.30
N VAL A 76 -9.39 -7.42 -12.51
CA VAL A 76 -8.18 -6.70 -12.88
C VAL A 76 -6.97 -7.60 -12.68
N ASP A 77 -6.28 -7.95 -13.77
CA ASP A 77 -4.92 -8.46 -13.67
C ASP A 77 -4.05 -7.42 -12.99
N LEU A 78 -3.17 -7.86 -12.07
CA LEU A 78 -2.19 -7.01 -11.42
C LEU A 78 -1.18 -6.53 -12.47
N THR A 79 -1.51 -5.43 -13.13
CA THR A 79 -0.65 -4.74 -14.09
C THR A 79 -0.59 -3.27 -13.71
N TYR A 80 0.55 -2.63 -13.97
CA TYR A 80 0.74 -1.22 -13.65
C TYR A 80 -0.34 -0.34 -14.29
N THR A 81 -0.62 -0.56 -15.58
CA THR A 81 -1.66 0.14 -16.34
C THR A 81 -3.04 0.01 -15.72
N ASN A 82 -3.38 -1.15 -15.18
CA ASN A 82 -4.68 -1.31 -14.53
C ASN A 82 -4.74 -0.58 -13.19
N ILE A 83 -3.67 -0.59 -12.40
CA ILE A 83 -3.64 0.16 -11.14
C ILE A 83 -3.83 1.65 -11.39
N GLU A 84 -3.17 2.21 -12.40
CA GLU A 84 -3.36 3.62 -12.77
C GLU A 84 -4.83 3.94 -13.08
N ARG A 85 -5.53 3.04 -13.79
CA ARG A 85 -6.96 3.20 -14.11
C ARG A 85 -7.86 3.15 -12.88
N PHE A 86 -7.47 2.39 -11.86
CA PHE A 86 -8.24 2.19 -10.64
C PHE A 86 -7.63 2.91 -9.43
N ILE A 87 -6.77 3.90 -9.62
CA ILE A 87 -6.02 4.56 -8.52
C ILE A 87 -6.94 5.20 -7.47
N CYS A 88 -8.13 5.65 -7.89
CA CYS A 88 -9.13 6.21 -6.97
C CYS A 88 -10.02 5.14 -6.30
N CYS A 89 -9.92 3.88 -6.73
CA CYS A 89 -10.67 2.78 -6.13
C CYS A 89 -9.89 2.20 -4.95
N PRO A 90 -10.57 1.80 -3.87
CA PRO A 90 -9.90 1.03 -2.84
C PRO A 90 -9.46 -0.32 -3.42
N PHE A 91 -8.34 -0.83 -2.95
CA PHE A 91 -7.86 -2.18 -3.22
C PHE A 91 -8.01 -3.06 -1.99
N VAL A 92 -8.30 -4.33 -2.22
CA VAL A 92 -8.26 -5.36 -1.17
C VAL A 92 -7.28 -6.44 -1.58
N LEU A 93 -6.24 -6.62 -0.78
CA LEU A 93 -5.22 -7.65 -0.94
C LEU A 93 -5.40 -8.70 0.17
N GLU A 94 -5.48 -9.97 -0.19
CA GLU A 94 -5.49 -11.07 0.78
C GLU A 94 -4.11 -11.72 0.86
N CYS A 95 -3.58 -11.88 2.07
CA CYS A 95 -2.32 -12.58 2.30
C CYS A 95 -2.47 -14.08 1.98
N ARG A 96 -1.47 -14.61 1.28
CA ARG A 96 -1.27 -16.04 1.02
C ARG A 96 -0.78 -16.75 2.27
N LYS A 97 -1.61 -17.66 2.81
CA LYS A 97 -1.34 -18.37 4.07
C LYS A 97 -0.04 -19.18 4.04
N GLU A 98 0.34 -19.68 2.88
CA GLU A 98 1.58 -20.44 2.66
C GLU A 98 2.84 -19.63 3.02
N ASN A 99 2.78 -18.30 2.98
CA ASN A 99 3.89 -17.41 3.34
C ASN A 99 3.79 -16.85 4.77
N MET A 100 2.70 -17.15 5.48
CA MET A 100 2.47 -16.67 6.83
C MET A 100 3.15 -17.57 7.85
N LYS A 101 3.49 -17.03 9.02
CA LYS A 101 4.02 -17.83 10.11
C LYS A 101 3.03 -18.91 10.55
N ARG A 102 3.57 -20.01 11.09
CA ARG A 102 2.81 -21.22 11.48
C ARG A 102 1.68 -20.93 12.48
N GLU A 103 1.82 -19.93 13.34
CA GLU A 103 0.80 -19.57 14.33
C GLU A 103 -0.47 -18.96 13.70
N TRP A 104 -0.45 -18.68 12.39
CA TRP A 104 -1.58 -18.13 11.64
C TRP A 104 -2.36 -19.17 10.82
N VAL A 105 -1.95 -20.45 10.84
CA VAL A 105 -2.57 -21.51 10.02
C VAL A 105 -4.07 -21.65 10.31
N ASP A 106 -4.45 -21.61 11.59
CA ASP A 106 -5.85 -21.78 12.04
C ASP A 106 -6.68 -20.49 11.98
N ARG A 107 -6.07 -19.37 11.60
CA ARG A 107 -6.75 -18.06 11.50
C ARG A 107 -7.24 -17.80 10.08
N PRO A 108 -8.26 -16.96 9.87
CA PRO A 108 -8.60 -16.50 8.53
C PRO A 108 -7.42 -15.75 7.90
N SER A 109 -7.32 -15.80 6.57
CA SER A 109 -6.33 -15.04 5.80
C SER A 109 -6.48 -13.55 6.13
N LEU A 110 -5.35 -12.86 6.36
CA LEU A 110 -5.38 -11.43 6.59
C LEU A 110 -5.73 -10.70 5.28
N GLN A 111 -6.68 -9.76 5.33
CA GLN A 111 -6.98 -8.88 4.21
C GLN A 111 -6.55 -7.45 4.54
N LEU A 112 -5.83 -6.83 3.60
CA LEU A 112 -5.41 -5.44 3.63
C LEU A 112 -6.34 -4.66 2.71
N LYS A 113 -7.08 -3.70 3.27
CA LYS A 113 -7.87 -2.74 2.51
C LYS A 113 -7.18 -1.38 2.58
N GLY A 114 -6.96 -0.76 1.42
CA GLY A 114 -6.32 0.54 1.34
C GLY A 114 -6.48 1.17 -0.03
N ASN A 115 -5.98 2.38 -0.19
CA ASN A 115 -5.76 2.96 -1.50
C ASN A 115 -4.31 2.72 -1.91
N ILE A 116 -4.05 2.64 -3.21
CA ILE A 116 -2.70 2.56 -3.77
C ILE A 116 -2.22 3.99 -4.03
#